data_AF-A0A1Y2VPL6-F1
#
_entry.id   AF-A0A1Y2VPL6-F1
#
_cell.length_a   1.000
_cell.length_b   1.000
_cell.length_c   1.000
_cell.angle_alpha   90.00
_cell.angle_beta   90.00
_cell.angle_gamma   90.00
#
_symmetry.space_group_name_H-M   'P 1'
#
loop_
_entity.id
_entity.type
_entity.pdbx_description
1 polymer ?
#
loop_
_entity_poly.entity_id
_entity_poly.type
_entity_poly.pdbx_seq_one_letter_code
_entity_poly.pdbx_strand_id
1 'polypeptide(L)'
;MLFSKTIALFIAAAAPQVLAAPSNTSSIQADYWAQFCNDESCSQGCGESVRVSNPGCLNESGRKSILFHGTPDTDYALVVSPNAGCNCQETCASVPTNIQCWDISSYSGDQSFRFQSGSCPGNNC
;
A
#
# COMPACT_ATOMS: atom_id res chain seq x y z
N MET A 1 -37.49 40.67 -60.52
CA MET A 1 -36.48 39.63 -60.19
C MET A 1 -36.67 39.28 -58.71
N LEU A 2 -37.71 38.55 -58.30
CA LEU A 2 -37.82 37.08 -58.20
C LEU A 2 -36.52 36.38 -57.74
N PHE A 3 -36.42 36.06 -56.44
CA PHE A 3 -35.63 34.92 -55.98
C PHE A 3 -36.45 34.09 -54.99
N SER A 4 -36.82 32.93 -55.51
CA SER A 4 -37.41 31.78 -54.84
C SER A 4 -36.30 30.94 -54.19
N LYS A 5 -36.72 29.98 -53.35
CA LYS A 5 -35.99 28.78 -52.84
C LYS A 5 -35.29 28.93 -51.49
N THR A 6 -35.29 27.99 -50.56
CA THR A 6 -35.98 26.71 -50.32
C THR A 6 -35.57 26.35 -48.88
N ILE A 7 -36.51 26.00 -47.99
CA ILE A 7 -36.18 25.54 -46.64
C ILE A 7 -35.77 24.06 -46.73
N ALA A 8 -34.53 23.74 -46.39
CA ALA A 8 -34.05 22.37 -46.25
C ALA A 8 -34.27 21.89 -44.81
N LEU A 9 -35.09 20.85 -44.62
CA LEU A 9 -35.19 20.13 -43.35
C LEU A 9 -33.99 19.18 -43.23
N PHE A 10 -33.16 19.36 -42.22
CA PHE A 10 -32.14 18.40 -41.83
C PHE A 10 -32.75 17.42 -40.82
N ILE A 11 -32.83 16.14 -41.20
CA ILE A 11 -33.23 15.05 -40.31
C ILE A 11 -31.99 14.61 -39.53
N ALA A 12 -31.96 14.83 -38.22
CA ALA A 12 -30.89 14.36 -37.36
C ALA A 12 -31.10 12.87 -37.02
N ALA A 13 -30.26 12.00 -37.56
CA ALA A 13 -30.17 10.61 -37.12
C ALA A 13 -29.31 10.55 -35.84
N ALA A 14 -29.93 10.32 -34.68
CA ALA A 14 -29.23 10.08 -33.43
C ALA A 14 -28.76 8.61 -33.38
N ALA A 15 -27.45 8.37 -33.50
CA ALA A 15 -26.86 7.06 -33.27
C ALA A 15 -26.72 6.82 -31.75
N PRO A 16 -27.06 5.63 -31.22
CA PRO A 16 -26.83 5.30 -29.82
C PRO A 16 -25.32 5.15 -29.57
N GLN A 17 -24.78 6.00 -28.70
CA GLN A 17 -23.39 5.90 -28.26
C GLN A 17 -23.31 4.82 -27.18
N VAL A 18 -22.76 3.66 -27.53
CA VAL A 18 -22.41 2.62 -26.55
C VAL A 18 -21.20 3.13 -25.77
N LEU A 19 -21.42 3.62 -24.55
CA LEU A 19 -20.31 3.88 -23.62
C LEU A 19 -19.75 2.54 -23.15
N ALA A 20 -18.55 2.19 -23.63
CA ALA A 20 -17.75 1.15 -23.01
C ALA A 20 -17.25 1.68 -21.65
N ALA A 21 -17.77 1.11 -20.56
CA ALA A 21 -17.21 1.37 -19.23
C ALA A 21 -15.81 0.76 -19.15
N PRO A 22 -14.79 1.47 -18.65
CA PRO A 22 -13.50 0.86 -18.35
C PRO A 22 -13.70 -0.15 -17.22
N SER A 23 -13.48 -1.43 -17.51
CA SER A 23 -13.37 -2.48 -16.50
C SER A 23 -12.03 -2.31 -15.78
N ASN A 24 -11.95 -1.39 -14.82
CA ASN A 24 -10.89 -1.43 -13.81
C ASN A 24 -11.19 -2.62 -12.91
N THR A 25 -10.82 -3.82 -13.35
CA THR A 25 -10.72 -4.98 -12.49
C THR A 25 -9.49 -4.79 -11.60
N SER A 26 -9.57 -3.85 -10.66
CA SER A 26 -8.78 -3.96 -9.45
C SER A 26 -9.24 -5.25 -8.79
N SER A 27 -8.44 -6.30 -8.88
CA SER A 27 -8.63 -7.44 -7.99
C SER A 27 -8.61 -6.84 -6.59
N ILE A 28 -9.75 -6.85 -5.89
CA ILE A 28 -9.79 -6.56 -4.46
C ILE A 28 -9.14 -7.77 -3.79
N GLN A 29 -7.82 -7.82 -3.91
CA GLN A 29 -6.97 -8.64 -3.10
C GLN A 29 -7.14 -8.08 -1.70
N ALA A 30 -7.75 -8.86 -0.81
CA ALA A 30 -8.03 -8.46 0.57
C ALA A 30 -6.80 -7.72 1.12
N ASP A 31 -6.96 -6.44 1.43
CA ASP A 31 -5.82 -5.58 1.74
C ASP A 31 -5.10 -6.14 2.97
N TYR A 32 -3.81 -6.46 2.81
CA TYR A 32 -2.91 -6.80 3.91
C TYR A 32 -2.29 -5.50 4.44
N TRP A 33 -2.58 -5.16 5.68
CA TRP A 33 -2.19 -3.89 6.30
C TRP A 33 -1.59 -4.08 7.68
N ALA A 34 -0.82 -3.08 8.09
CA ALA A 34 -0.06 -3.07 9.32
C ALA A 34 -0.27 -1.76 10.07
N GLN A 35 -0.25 -1.80 11.40
CA GLN A 35 -0.14 -0.64 12.28
C GLN A 35 1.05 -0.84 13.21
N PHE A 36 1.83 0.22 13.46
CA PHE A 36 2.91 0.19 14.44
C PHE A 36 2.39 0.67 15.80
N CYS A 37 2.63 -0.10 16.85
CA CYS A 37 2.14 0.17 18.20
C CYS A 37 3.27 0.44 19.18
N ASN A 38 2.93 1.04 20.33
CA ASN A 38 3.89 1.49 21.33
C ASN A 38 4.25 0.41 22.37
N ASP A 39 3.47 -0.66 22.43
CA ASP A 39 3.66 -1.81 23.31
C ASP A 39 4.06 -3.06 22.51
N GLU A 40 4.50 -4.11 23.20
CA GLU A 40 4.89 -5.41 22.60
C GLU A 40 3.66 -6.28 22.26
N SER A 41 2.49 -5.96 22.82
CA SER A 41 1.25 -6.73 22.69
C SER A 41 0.22 -6.16 21.70
N CYS A 42 0.59 -5.15 20.91
CA CYS A 42 -0.28 -4.50 19.93
C CYS A 42 -1.62 -3.98 20.51
N SER A 43 -1.61 -3.49 21.75
CA SER A 43 -2.81 -3.08 22.47
C SER A 43 -2.89 -1.57 22.72
N GLN A 44 -1.76 -0.86 22.58
CA GLN A 44 -1.67 0.55 22.95
C GLN A 44 -0.98 1.40 21.89
N GLY A 45 -1.60 2.55 21.59
CA GLY A 45 -0.99 3.60 20.79
C GLY A 45 -0.67 3.18 19.36
N CYS A 46 -1.42 2.25 18.78
CA CYS A 46 -1.27 1.86 17.39
C CYS A 46 -1.53 3.05 16.46
N GLY A 47 -0.61 3.28 15.52
CA GLY A 47 -0.65 4.37 14.56
C GLY A 47 -1.62 4.13 13.40
N GLU A 48 -1.37 4.84 12.30
CA GLU A 48 -2.14 4.71 11.07
C GLU A 48 -1.89 3.35 10.39
N SER A 49 -2.92 2.87 9.69
CA SER A 49 -2.81 1.64 8.90
C SER A 49 -2.07 1.90 7.60
N VAL A 50 -1.02 1.13 7.34
CA VAL A 50 -0.25 1.17 6.10
C VAL A 50 -0.40 -0.13 5.34
N ARG A 51 -0.42 -0.05 4.00
CA ARG A 51 -0.52 -1.23 3.14
C ARG A 51 0.84 -1.90 3.05
N VAL A 52 0.94 -3.17 3.43
CA VAL A 52 2.21 -3.91 3.46
C VAL A 52 2.82 -4.06 2.06
N SER A 53 1.98 -4.17 1.01
CA SER A 53 2.44 -4.29 -0.38
C SER A 53 2.94 -2.99 -1.00
N ASN A 54 2.65 -1.82 -0.41
CA ASN A 54 3.13 -0.53 -0.92
C ASN A 54 3.27 0.51 0.22
N PRO A 55 4.23 0.34 1.14
CA PRO A 55 4.32 1.21 2.32
C PRO A 55 5.26 2.40 2.13
N GLY A 56 6.13 2.36 1.12
CA GLY A 56 7.23 3.32 1.03
C GLY A 56 8.17 3.21 2.24
N CYS A 57 8.76 4.33 2.64
CA CYS A 57 9.58 4.43 3.85
C CYS A 57 8.73 4.90 5.04
N LEU A 58 8.73 4.13 6.12
CA LEU A 58 7.92 4.38 7.31
C LEU A 58 8.80 4.87 8.47
N ASN A 59 8.65 6.13 8.87
CA ASN A 59 9.38 6.69 10.01
C ASN A 59 8.62 6.40 11.31
N GLU A 60 8.75 5.17 11.79
CA GLU A 60 8.02 4.62 12.93
C GLU A 60 8.98 4.35 14.11
N SER A 61 9.91 5.27 14.37
CA SER A 61 10.91 5.14 15.42
C SER A 61 10.29 4.93 16.81
N GLY A 62 10.91 4.06 17.63
CA GLY A 62 10.49 3.78 19.01
C GLY A 62 9.29 2.84 19.15
N ARG A 63 8.71 2.36 18.04
CA ARG A 63 7.61 1.39 18.05
C ARG A 63 8.10 0.02 18.47
N LYS A 64 7.22 -0.75 19.09
CA LYS A 64 7.55 -2.03 19.72
C LYS A 64 6.84 -3.23 19.14
N SER A 65 5.76 -3.01 18.41
CA SER A 65 5.08 -4.10 17.71
C SER A 65 4.42 -3.63 16.42
N ILE A 66 4.14 -4.61 15.56
CA ILE A 66 3.38 -4.44 14.34
C ILE A 66 2.11 -5.29 14.45
N LEU A 67 0.95 -4.63 14.36
CA LEU A 67 -0.35 -5.27 14.28
C LEU A 67 -0.74 -5.46 12.81
N PHE A 68 -0.84 -6.71 12.38
CA PHE A 68 -1.22 -7.12 11.05
C PHE A 68 -2.70 -7.46 10.96
N HIS A 69 -3.25 -7.17 9.79
CA HIS A 69 -4.65 -7.42 9.46
C HIS A 69 -4.81 -7.84 8.01
N GLY A 70 -5.87 -8.60 7.74
CA GLY A 70 -6.05 -9.24 6.44
C GLY A 70 -5.14 -10.45 6.30
N THR A 71 -4.95 -10.88 5.05
CA THR A 71 -4.17 -12.07 4.72
C THR A 71 -3.07 -11.68 3.75
N PRO A 72 -1.79 -12.07 4.00
CA PRO A 72 -0.73 -11.82 3.05
C PRO A 72 -0.99 -12.56 1.73
N ASP A 73 -0.72 -11.89 0.63
CA ASP A 73 -0.75 -12.42 -0.73
C ASP A 73 0.56 -13.08 -1.16
N THR A 74 1.64 -12.74 -0.46
CA THR A 74 2.99 -13.26 -0.66
C THR A 74 3.78 -13.17 0.63
N ASP A 75 4.99 -13.72 0.63
CA ASP A 75 5.93 -13.51 1.73
C ASP A 75 6.43 -12.07 1.71
N TYR A 76 6.59 -11.48 2.89
CA TYR A 76 7.13 -10.14 3.05
C TYR A 76 8.35 -10.17 3.95
N ALA A 77 9.23 -9.19 3.75
CA ALA A 77 10.34 -8.88 4.62
C ALA A 77 10.18 -7.46 5.18
N LEU A 78 10.55 -7.28 6.45
CA LEU A 78 10.68 -5.99 7.09
C LEU A 78 12.15 -5.59 7.07
N VAL A 79 12.46 -4.55 6.32
CA VAL A 79 13.76 -3.89 6.30
C VAL A 79 13.76 -2.81 7.35
N VAL A 80 14.80 -2.79 8.18
CA VAL A 80 14.99 -1.85 9.28
C VAL A 80 16.21 -0.99 9.00
N SER A 81 16.06 0.31 9.21
CA SER A 81 17.06 1.33 8.89
C SER A 81 17.37 2.19 10.11
N PRO A 82 18.66 2.42 10.43
CA PRO A 82 19.07 3.27 11.54
C PRO A 82 18.80 4.76 11.28
N ASN A 83 18.51 5.14 10.03
CA ASN A 83 18.22 6.51 9.60
C ASN A 83 16.79 6.60 9.06
N ALA A 84 16.10 7.70 9.34
CA ALA A 84 14.69 7.93 8.97
C ALA A 84 14.36 7.87 7.46
N GLY A 85 15.36 7.87 6.58
CA GLY A 85 15.17 7.93 5.12
C GLY A 85 15.14 6.57 4.41
N CYS A 86 15.24 5.44 5.11
CA CYS A 86 15.33 4.10 4.51
C CYS A 86 16.45 3.92 3.46
N ASN A 87 17.50 4.74 3.50
CA ASN A 87 18.63 4.70 2.56
C ASN A 87 19.60 3.54 2.82
N CYS A 88 19.60 3.03 4.05
CA CYS A 88 20.52 2.00 4.54
C CYS A 88 19.70 0.85 5.13
N GLN A 89 19.96 -0.38 4.69
CA GLN A 89 19.27 -1.60 5.06
C GLN A 89 20.19 -2.44 5.95
N GLU A 90 20.33 -2.05 7.21
CA GLU A 90 21.30 -2.69 8.12
C GLU A 90 20.78 -4.06 8.57
N THR A 91 19.50 -4.10 8.91
CA THR A 91 18.82 -5.28 9.47
C THR A 91 17.59 -5.61 8.63
N CYS A 92 17.32 -6.91 8.51
CA CYS A 92 16.10 -7.37 7.87
C CYS A 92 15.59 -8.66 8.52
N ALA A 93 14.27 -8.78 8.62
CA ALA A 93 13.61 -9.99 9.10
C ALA A 93 12.42 -10.35 8.21
N SER A 94 12.20 -11.65 8.00
CA SER A 94 10.97 -12.13 7.34
C SER A 94 9.76 -11.82 8.21
N VAL A 95 8.71 -11.28 7.60
CA VAL A 95 7.43 -11.06 8.27
C VAL A 95 6.83 -12.42 8.62
N PRO A 96 6.55 -12.68 9.92
CA PRO A 96 6.00 -13.94 10.36
C PRO A 96 4.59 -14.16 9.81
N THR A 97 4.31 -15.39 9.38
CA THR A 97 2.98 -15.78 8.89
C THR A 97 2.09 -16.26 10.03
N ASN A 98 0.78 -16.10 9.88
CA ASN A 98 -0.25 -16.54 10.86
C ASN A 98 -0.16 -15.90 12.25
N ILE A 99 0.53 -14.76 12.39
CA ILE A 99 0.46 -13.95 13.60
C ILE A 99 -0.16 -12.60 13.28
N GLN A 100 -0.97 -12.09 14.22
CA GLN A 100 -1.54 -10.76 14.11
C GLN A 100 -0.67 -9.72 14.80
N CYS A 101 0.03 -10.06 15.88
CA CYS A 101 0.90 -9.14 16.58
C CYS A 101 2.34 -9.64 16.51
N TRP A 102 3.22 -8.83 15.95
CA TRP A 102 4.64 -9.12 15.91
C TRP A 102 5.40 -8.16 16.81
N ASP A 103 6.06 -8.70 17.84
CA ASP A 103 7.01 -7.96 18.66
C ASP A 103 8.28 -7.62 17.86
N ILE A 104 8.53 -6.32 17.73
CA ILE A 104 9.71 -5.72 17.09
C ILE A 104 10.50 -4.83 18.06
N SER A 105 10.33 -5.00 19.36
CA SER A 105 10.99 -4.20 20.41
C SER A 105 12.53 -4.20 20.30
N SER A 106 13.10 -5.26 19.73
CA SER A 106 14.53 -5.34 19.38
C SER A 106 15.01 -4.26 18.39
N TYR A 107 14.09 -3.68 17.61
CA TYR A 107 14.33 -2.59 16.65
C TYR A 107 13.88 -1.21 17.16
N SER A 108 13.55 -1.09 18.45
CA SER A 108 13.03 0.17 19.01
C SER A 108 14.04 1.33 18.98
N GLY A 109 15.34 1.04 18.79
CA GLY A 109 16.39 2.04 18.58
C GLY A 109 16.52 2.52 17.14
N ASP A 110 15.86 1.88 16.18
CA ASP A 110 15.90 2.24 14.77
C ASP A 110 14.94 3.39 14.43
N GLN A 111 15.14 3.98 13.24
CA GLN A 111 14.39 5.17 12.83
C GLN A 111 13.31 4.87 11.80
N SER A 112 13.55 3.97 10.85
CA SER A 112 12.56 3.71 9.82
C SER A 112 12.49 2.26 9.37
N PHE A 113 11.35 1.91 8.79
CA PHE A 113 10.98 0.58 8.36
C PHE A 113 10.48 0.59 6.92
N ARG A 114 10.68 -0.51 6.19
CA ARG A 114 10.09 -0.72 4.87
C ARG A 114 9.68 -2.18 4.73
N PHE A 115 8.42 -2.42 4.36
CA PHE A 115 8.04 -3.74 3.89
C PHE A 115 8.44 -3.92 2.43
N GLN A 116 8.91 -5.13 2.10
CA GLN A 116 9.28 -5.53 0.75
C GLN A 116 8.72 -6.93 0.49
N SER A 117 8.21 -7.19 -0.71
CA SER A 117 7.79 -8.53 -1.10
C SER A 117 9.01 -9.45 -1.27
N GLY A 118 8.84 -10.72 -0.90
CA GLY A 118 9.88 -11.73 -0.96
C GLY A 118 10.80 -11.73 0.26
N SER A 119 12.08 -11.99 0.02
CA SER A 119 13.08 -12.23 1.05
C SER A 119 13.90 -10.98 1.40
N CYS A 120 14.66 -11.09 2.49
CA CYS A 120 15.56 -10.05 2.93
C CYS A 120 16.65 -9.73 1.90
N PRO A 121 16.78 -8.47 1.47
CA PRO A 121 17.91 -8.02 0.67
C PRO A 121 19.20 -8.05 1.50
N GLY A 122 20.35 -8.05 0.81
CA GLY A 122 21.64 -7.93 1.47
C GLY A 122 21.82 -6.56 2.14
N ASN A 123 22.63 -6.52 3.20
CA ASN A 123 23.00 -5.27 3.86
C ASN A 123 23.71 -4.34 2.87
N ASN A 124 23.25 -3.10 2.78
CA ASN A 124 23.82 -2.06 1.91
C ASN A 124 24.22 -0.79 2.67
N CYS A 125 24.38 -0.94 3.99
CA CYS A 125 25.21 -0.12 4.85
C CYS A 125 26.59 -0.81 4.95
#